data_AF-A0A942LE57-F1
#
_entry.id   AF-A0A942LE57-F1
#
_cell.length_a   1.000
_cell.length_b   1.000
_cell.length_c   1.000
_cell.angle_alpha   90.00
_cell.angle_beta   90.00
_cell.angle_gamma   90.00
#
_symmetry.space_group_name_H-M   'P 1'
#
loop_
_entity.id
_entity.type
_entity.pdbx_description
1 polymer ?
#
loop_
_entity_poly.entity_id
_entity_poly.type
_entity_poly.pdbx_seq_one_letter_code
_entity_poly.pdbx_strand_id
1 'polypeptide(L)'
;EGIGEKLTPIRSLENSWVVLSKPNLCVSTAEVYKNLDLENIIRHPEMKILLDAMKKNDIITVTQNLCNVLETVTEKMHPIIRDVKRKMLEYNALGSLMSGSGPTVFGLFKDYHKAKNAYENLSKVYKQTYVVKTYKGDDFNDH
;
A
#
# COMPACT_ATOMS: atom_id res chain seq x y z
N GLU A 1 19.76 8.45 -6.85
CA GLU A 1 18.83 9.55 -6.54
C GLU A 1 17.64 9.46 -7.47
N GLY A 2 16.43 9.47 -6.94
CA GLY A 2 15.21 9.34 -7.73
C GLY A 2 14.03 9.36 -6.79
N ILE A 3 13.31 10.47 -6.75
CA ILE A 3 12.16 10.76 -5.87
C ILE A 3 10.89 9.95 -6.25
N GLY A 4 11.05 8.76 -6.87
CA GLY A 4 9.93 7.91 -7.33
C GLY A 4 9.65 7.94 -8.84
N GLU A 5 10.56 8.48 -9.65
CA GLU A 5 10.33 8.73 -11.08
C GLU A 5 10.41 7.48 -11.98
N LYS A 6 11.07 6.41 -11.52
CA LYS A 6 11.16 5.14 -12.26
C LYS A 6 10.12 4.14 -11.75
N LEU A 7 8.95 4.16 -12.38
CA LEU A 7 7.87 3.21 -12.10
C LEU A 7 8.04 1.95 -12.96
N THR A 8 8.17 0.79 -12.31
CA THR A 8 8.16 -0.52 -13.00
C THR A 8 6.76 -1.12 -12.84
N PRO A 9 6.02 -1.37 -13.95
CA PRO A 9 4.70 -1.99 -13.87
C PRO A 9 4.78 -3.39 -13.25
N ILE A 10 3.92 -3.66 -12.26
CA ILE A 10 3.81 -4.97 -11.63
C ILE A 10 2.68 -5.74 -12.32
N ARG A 11 3.01 -6.49 -13.37
CA ARG A 11 2.02 -7.30 -14.12
C ARG A 11 1.28 -8.33 -13.25
N SER A 12 1.89 -8.81 -12.17
CA SER A 12 1.27 -9.78 -11.24
C SER A 12 0.10 -9.21 -10.42
N LEU A 13 -0.10 -7.88 -10.44
CA LEU A 13 -1.24 -7.21 -9.83
C LEU A 13 -2.47 -7.15 -10.71
N GLU A 14 -2.42 -7.60 -11.97
CA GLU A 14 -3.61 -7.67 -12.84
C GLU A 14 -4.76 -8.46 -12.18
N ASN A 15 -6.00 -8.03 -12.41
CA ASN A 15 -7.22 -8.63 -11.86
C ASN A 15 -7.23 -8.80 -10.33
N SER A 16 -6.50 -7.95 -9.62
CA SER A 16 -6.49 -7.93 -8.16
C SER A 16 -7.44 -6.85 -7.64
N TRP A 17 -7.80 -6.94 -6.38
CA TRP A 17 -8.64 -5.98 -5.69
C TRP A 17 -7.79 -5.17 -4.73
N VAL A 18 -8.07 -3.87 -4.66
CA VAL A 18 -7.41 -2.96 -3.73
C VAL A 18 -8.48 -2.34 -2.85
N VAL A 19 -8.28 -2.42 -1.53
CA VAL A 19 -9.08 -1.66 -0.58
C VAL A 19 -8.26 -0.47 -0.13
N LEU A 20 -8.80 0.73 -0.29
CA LEU A 20 -8.23 1.98 0.18
C LEU A 20 -9.01 2.41 1.41
N SER A 21 -8.32 2.80 2.48
CA SER A 21 -8.94 3.35 3.69
C SER A 21 -8.16 4.56 4.16
N LYS A 22 -8.83 5.69 4.25
CA LYS A 22 -8.27 6.95 4.73
C LYS A 22 -8.88 7.27 6.11
N PRO A 23 -8.10 7.13 7.19
CA PRO A 23 -8.49 7.59 8.51
C PRO A 23 -8.83 9.09 8.53
N ASN A 24 -9.69 9.51 9.45
CA ASN A 24 -10.05 10.92 9.61
C ASN A 24 -8.94 11.70 10.33
N LEU A 25 -7.80 11.86 9.68
CA LEU A 25 -6.67 12.64 10.15
C LEU A 25 -6.01 13.36 8.98
N CYS A 26 -5.27 14.43 9.27
CA CYS A 26 -4.46 15.14 8.28
C CYS A 26 -2.99 14.91 8.63
N VAL A 27 -2.19 14.56 7.63
CA VAL A 27 -0.73 14.42 7.77
C VAL A 27 -0.08 15.55 7.01
N SER A 28 0.79 16.31 7.68
CA SER A 28 1.63 17.31 7.01
C SER A 28 2.77 16.61 6.28
N THR A 29 2.75 16.62 4.95
CA THR A 29 3.85 16.07 4.15
C THR A 29 5.18 16.73 4.55
N ALA A 30 5.21 18.05 4.75
CA ALA A 30 6.43 18.74 5.18
C ALA A 30 6.96 18.21 6.52
N GLU A 31 6.08 17.91 7.47
CA GLU A 31 6.46 17.38 8.77
C GLU A 31 6.98 15.94 8.70
N VAL A 32 6.35 15.08 7.90
CA VAL A 32 6.81 13.71 7.66
C VAL A 32 8.20 13.71 7.04
N TYR A 33 8.44 14.55 6.03
CA TYR A 33 9.76 14.67 5.41
C TYR A 33 10.80 15.29 6.34
N LYS A 34 10.43 16.25 7.20
CA LYS A 34 11.34 16.84 8.18
C LYS A 34 11.78 15.83 9.26
N ASN A 35 10.88 14.93 9.65
CA ASN A 35 11.16 13.88 10.64
C ASN A 35 11.70 12.60 10.00
N LEU A 36 11.89 12.57 8.68
CA LEU A 36 12.50 11.46 7.98
C LEU A 36 14.00 11.46 8.22
N ASP A 37 14.45 10.54 9.04
CA ASP A 37 15.87 10.29 9.25
C ASP A 37 16.33 9.19 8.28
N LEU A 38 16.99 9.61 7.20
CA LEU A 38 17.50 8.71 6.16
C LEU A 38 18.64 7.81 6.68
N GLU A 39 19.40 8.26 7.69
CA GLU A 39 20.55 7.51 8.24
C GLU A 39 20.09 6.36 9.14
N ASN A 40 18.89 6.47 9.71
CA ASN A 40 18.26 5.44 10.55
C ASN A 40 17.24 4.55 9.81
N ILE A 41 17.24 4.53 8.47
CA ILE A 41 16.38 3.61 7.71
C ILE A 41 16.90 2.18 7.85
N ILE A 42 16.28 1.43 8.74
CA ILE A 42 16.64 0.03 9.02
C ILE A 42 16.22 -0.91 7.87
N ARG A 43 15.18 -0.55 7.10
CA ARG A 43 14.59 -1.42 6.09
C ARG A 43 14.42 -0.69 4.76
N HIS A 44 15.27 -1.04 3.81
CA HIS A 44 15.11 -0.66 2.41
C HIS A 44 14.40 -1.78 1.66
N PRO A 45 13.56 -1.48 0.66
CA PRO A 45 13.06 -2.51 -0.24
C PRO A 45 14.25 -3.19 -0.92
N GLU A 46 14.39 -4.50 -0.72
CA GLU A 46 15.41 -5.29 -1.41
C GLU A 46 15.05 -5.39 -2.89
N MET A 47 15.54 -4.42 -3.67
CA MET A 47 15.16 -4.24 -5.07
C MET A 47 15.38 -5.52 -5.89
N LYS A 48 16.43 -6.29 -5.61
CA LYS A 48 16.70 -7.56 -6.30
C LYS A 48 15.61 -8.60 -6.03
N ILE A 49 15.20 -8.79 -4.77
CA ILE A 49 14.12 -9.70 -4.39
C ILE A 49 12.81 -9.26 -5.05
N LEU A 50 12.52 -7.96 -5.02
CA LEU A 50 11.31 -7.41 -5.61
C LEU A 50 11.27 -7.64 -7.13
N LEU A 51 12.37 -7.35 -7.84
CA LEU A 51 12.48 -7.56 -9.28
C LEU A 51 12.37 -9.04 -9.67
N ASP A 52 12.99 -9.94 -8.91
CA ASP A 52 12.91 -11.38 -9.16
C ASP A 52 11.50 -11.93 -8.87
N ALA A 53 10.84 -11.43 -7.82
CA ALA A 53 9.45 -11.76 -7.50
C ALA A 53 8.50 -11.25 -8.59
N MET A 54 8.69 -10.02 -9.08
CA MET A 54 7.95 -9.47 -10.20
C MET A 54 8.11 -10.33 -11.46
N LYS A 55 9.34 -10.76 -11.81
CA LYS A 55 9.59 -11.64 -12.97
C LYS A 55 8.91 -13.00 -12.84
N LYS A 56 8.81 -13.54 -11.62
CA LYS A 56 8.16 -14.82 -11.32
C LYS A 56 6.66 -14.73 -11.12
N ASN A 57 6.07 -13.53 -11.24
CA ASN A 57 4.69 -13.24 -10.84
C ASN A 57 4.35 -13.66 -9.40
N ASP A 58 5.34 -13.67 -8.51
CA ASP A 58 5.17 -14.01 -7.10
C ASP A 58 4.63 -12.80 -6.35
N ILE A 59 3.31 -12.67 -6.37
CA ILE A 59 2.64 -11.53 -5.74
C ILE A 59 2.84 -11.50 -4.22
N ILE A 60 2.97 -12.66 -3.57
CA ILE A 60 3.13 -12.75 -2.12
C ILE A 60 4.48 -12.17 -1.73
N THR A 61 5.54 -12.59 -2.43
CA THR A 61 6.88 -12.04 -2.19
C THR A 61 6.93 -10.55 -2.54
N VAL A 62 6.25 -10.11 -3.62
CA VAL A 62 6.13 -8.68 -3.92
C VAL A 62 5.49 -7.93 -2.76
N THR A 63 4.32 -8.35 -2.27
CA THR A 63 3.59 -7.62 -1.22
C THR A 63 4.30 -7.62 0.13
N GLN A 64 5.08 -8.66 0.44
CA GLN A 64 5.91 -8.74 1.66
C GLN A 64 7.15 -7.83 1.63
N ASN A 65 7.63 -7.51 0.43
CA ASN A 65 8.82 -6.69 0.21
C ASN A 65 8.51 -5.25 -0.23
N LEU A 66 7.23 -4.93 -0.46
CA LEU A 66 6.81 -3.54 -0.54
C LEU A 66 7.09 -2.87 0.80
N CYS A 67 7.79 -1.75 0.75
CA CYS A 67 8.08 -0.93 1.93
C CYS A 67 7.96 0.54 1.51
N ASN A 68 7.22 1.32 2.30
CA ASN A 68 7.24 2.75 2.18
C ASN A 68 8.01 3.31 3.38
N VAL A 69 9.17 3.90 3.11
CA VAL A 69 10.08 4.43 4.15
C VAL A 69 9.38 5.48 5.00
N LEU A 70 8.46 6.27 4.43
CA LEU A 70 7.71 7.28 5.18
C LEU A 70 6.77 6.68 6.22
N GLU A 71 6.40 5.40 6.10
CA GLU A 71 5.53 4.71 7.06
C GLU A 71 6.10 4.71 8.46
N THR A 72 7.41 4.54 8.62
CA THR A 72 8.03 4.44 9.95
C THR A 72 7.85 5.73 10.75
N VAL A 73 7.96 6.88 10.06
CA VAL A 73 7.74 8.20 10.64
C VAL A 73 6.25 8.42 10.90
N THR A 74 5.40 8.21 9.89
CA THR A 74 3.97 8.52 10.01
C THR A 74 3.25 7.57 10.99
N GLU A 75 3.63 6.29 11.08
CA GLU A 75 3.06 5.37 12.08
C GLU A 75 3.48 5.73 13.51
N LYS A 76 4.69 6.26 13.71
CA LYS A 76 5.14 6.75 15.03
C LYS A 76 4.34 7.97 15.47
N MET A 77 4.06 8.89 14.54
CA MET A 77 3.24 10.08 14.79
C MET A 77 1.74 9.74 14.93
N HIS A 78 1.26 8.78 14.15
CA HIS A 78 -0.15 8.41 14.04
C HIS A 78 -0.33 6.88 14.10
N PRO A 79 -0.38 6.28 15.31
CA PRO A 79 -0.52 4.84 15.49
C PRO A 79 -1.74 4.21 14.81
N ILE A 80 -2.78 5.01 14.55
CA ILE A 80 -3.98 4.59 13.81
C ILE A 80 -3.67 4.07 12.40
N ILE A 81 -2.60 4.55 11.75
CA ILE A 81 -2.17 4.07 10.43
C ILE A 81 -1.72 2.61 10.54
N ARG A 82 -0.92 2.29 11.56
CA ARG A 82 -0.49 0.93 11.87
C ARG A 82 -1.69 0.02 12.17
N ASP A 83 -2.69 0.54 12.88
CA ASP A 83 -3.91 -0.22 13.17
C ASP A 83 -4.74 -0.51 11.93
N VAL A 84 -4.87 0.44 11.00
CA VAL A 84 -5.57 0.20 9.71
C VAL A 84 -4.84 -0.84 8.89
N LYS A 85 -3.49 -0.77 8.81
CA LYS A 85 -2.68 -1.79 8.14
C LYS A 85 -2.88 -3.18 8.73
N ARG A 86 -2.83 -3.28 10.06
CA ARG A 86 -3.05 -4.55 10.77
C ARG A 86 -4.44 -5.12 10.47
N LYS A 87 -5.49 -4.29 10.52
CA LYS A 87 -6.86 -4.70 10.17
C LYS A 87 -6.97 -5.21 8.73
N MET A 88 -6.31 -4.57 7.78
CA MET A 88 -6.31 -5.07 6.39
C MET A 88 -5.71 -6.47 6.29
N LEU A 89 -4.61 -6.74 7.01
CA LEU A 89 -4.00 -8.07 7.07
C LEU A 89 -4.91 -9.08 7.79
N GLU A 90 -5.54 -8.69 8.90
CA GLU A 90 -6.55 -9.51 9.61
C GLU A 90 -7.74 -9.87 8.70
N TYR A 91 -8.08 -9.00 7.75
CA TYR A 91 -9.09 -9.25 6.72
C TYR A 91 -8.54 -9.99 5.47
N ASN A 92 -7.36 -10.58 5.57
CA ASN A 92 -6.70 -11.40 4.55
C ASN A 92 -6.18 -10.63 3.33
N ALA A 93 -5.72 -9.39 3.51
CA ALA A 93 -4.88 -8.74 2.51
C ALA A 93 -3.57 -9.52 2.34
N LEU A 94 -3.09 -9.67 1.09
CA LEU A 94 -1.76 -10.20 0.76
C LEU A 94 -0.63 -9.30 1.26
N GLY A 95 -0.93 -8.01 1.39
CA GLY A 95 -0.07 -7.01 1.99
C GLY A 95 -0.83 -5.70 2.15
N SER A 96 -0.34 -4.84 3.05
CA SER A 96 -0.95 -3.54 3.32
C SER A 96 0.12 -2.50 3.59
N LEU A 97 -0.04 -1.32 2.98
CA LEU A 97 0.89 -0.20 3.05
C LEU A 97 0.15 1.13 3.08
N MET A 98 0.83 2.15 3.57
CA MET A 98 0.45 3.55 3.42
C MET A 98 0.86 4.06 2.03
N SER A 99 -0.03 4.83 1.41
CA SER A 99 0.24 5.55 0.16
C SER A 99 0.93 6.89 0.44
N GLY A 100 2.13 7.09 -0.10
CA GLY A 100 2.89 8.34 0.02
C GLY A 100 3.19 8.70 1.47
N SER A 101 3.03 9.97 1.86
CA SER A 101 3.16 10.41 3.26
C SER A 101 1.96 10.02 4.14
N GLY A 102 0.91 9.40 3.56
CA GLY A 102 -0.33 9.07 4.25
C GLY A 102 -1.37 10.19 4.22
N PRO A 103 -2.51 10.00 4.92
CA PRO A 103 -2.80 8.88 5.82
C PRO A 103 -3.47 7.67 5.16
N THR A 104 -3.68 7.71 3.85
CA THR A 104 -4.37 6.62 3.15
C THR A 104 -3.56 5.33 3.25
N VAL A 105 -4.19 4.28 3.74
CA VAL A 105 -3.67 2.91 3.73
C VAL A 105 -4.38 2.13 2.64
N PHE A 106 -3.64 1.29 1.92
CA PHE A 106 -4.18 0.36 0.95
C PHE A 106 -3.82 -1.08 1.31
N GLY A 107 -4.66 -2.01 0.86
CA GLY A 107 -4.47 -3.45 1.02
C GLY A 107 -4.77 -4.16 -0.28
N LEU A 108 -3.95 -5.16 -0.61
CA LEU A 108 -4.04 -5.93 -1.85
C LEU A 108 -4.72 -7.28 -1.61
N PHE A 109 -5.68 -7.63 -2.44
CA PHE A 109 -6.49 -8.84 -2.32
C PHE A 109 -6.59 -9.54 -3.67
N LYS A 110 -6.51 -10.88 -3.68
CA LYS A 110 -6.79 -11.67 -4.89
C LYS A 110 -8.26 -12.05 -5.03
N ASP A 111 -9.00 -12.00 -3.93
CA ASP A 111 -10.38 -12.44 -3.86
C ASP A 111 -11.30 -11.25 -3.56
N TYR A 112 -12.36 -11.12 -4.36
CA TYR A 112 -13.34 -10.03 -4.21
C TYR A 112 -14.08 -10.08 -2.88
N HIS A 113 -14.47 -11.27 -2.40
CA HIS A 113 -15.21 -11.42 -1.16
C HIS A 113 -14.35 -11.00 0.05
N LYS A 114 -13.05 -11.31 0.04
CA LYS A 114 -12.10 -10.84 1.06
C LYS A 114 -11.97 -9.31 1.03
N ALA A 115 -11.81 -8.72 -0.17
CA ALA A 115 -11.75 -7.27 -0.33
C ALA A 115 -13.05 -6.59 0.14
N LYS A 116 -14.22 -7.13 -0.24
CA LYS A 116 -15.54 -6.64 0.18
C LYS A 116 -15.72 -6.71 1.69
N ASN A 117 -15.33 -7.82 2.32
CA ASN A 117 -15.36 -7.97 3.78
C ASN A 117 -14.48 -6.93 4.48
N ALA A 118 -13.27 -6.68 3.98
CA ALA A 118 -12.41 -5.63 4.50
C ALA A 118 -13.05 -4.24 4.35
N TYR A 119 -13.60 -3.93 3.17
CA TYR A 119 -14.32 -2.69 2.91
C TYR A 119 -15.51 -2.49 3.87
N GLU A 120 -16.36 -3.50 4.04
CA GLU A 120 -17.56 -3.42 4.89
C GLU A 120 -17.21 -3.17 6.36
N ASN A 121 -16.11 -3.73 6.85
CA ASN A 121 -15.70 -3.52 8.24
C ASN A 121 -14.96 -2.20 8.43
N LEU A 122 -14.11 -1.79 7.47
CA LEU A 122 -13.38 -0.53 7.55
C LEU A 122 -14.29 0.69 7.34
N SER A 123 -15.24 0.63 6.40
CA SER A 123 -16.16 1.72 6.08
C SER A 123 -17.11 2.12 7.22
N LYS A 124 -17.35 1.21 8.17
CA LYS A 124 -18.07 1.51 9.43
C LYS A 124 -17.34 2.56 10.27
N VAL A 125 -16.01 2.51 10.27
CA VAL A 125 -15.14 3.38 11.08
C VAL A 125 -14.57 4.54 10.25
N TYR A 126 -14.12 4.28 9.03
CA TYR A 126 -13.46 5.23 8.14
C TYR A 126 -14.33 5.49 6.91
N LYS A 127 -15.01 6.64 6.87
CA LYS A 127 -15.96 6.96 5.79
C LYS A 127 -15.33 7.04 4.41
N GLN A 128 -14.06 7.42 4.33
CA GLN A 128 -13.26 7.41 3.11
C GLN A 128 -12.61 6.03 2.93
N THR A 129 -13.43 5.01 2.72
CA THR A 129 -12.98 3.66 2.36
C THR A 129 -13.54 3.31 0.99
N TYR A 130 -12.73 2.70 0.13
CA TYR A 130 -13.09 2.36 -1.25
C TYR A 130 -12.57 0.97 -1.59
N VAL A 131 -13.27 0.26 -2.48
CA VAL A 131 -12.79 -0.96 -3.10
C VAL A 131 -12.69 -0.74 -4.61
N VAL A 132 -11.55 -1.08 -5.19
CA VAL A 132 -11.28 -0.90 -6.62
C VAL A 132 -10.64 -2.16 -7.18
N LYS A 133 -10.76 -2.35 -8.50
CA LYS A 133 -10.15 -3.46 -9.24
C LYS A 133 -9.00 -2.92 -10.09
N THR A 134 -7.88 -3.64 -10.13
CA THR A 134 -6.77 -3.34 -11.04
C THR A 134 -7.04 -3.95 -12.42
N TYR A 135 -6.71 -3.18 -13.45
CA TYR A 135 -6.79 -3.57 -14.86
C TYR A 135 -5.40 -3.58 -15.49
N LYS A 136 -5.28 -4.18 -16.67
CA LYS A 136 -4.01 -4.21 -17.39
C LYS A 136 -3.74 -2.81 -17.96
N GLY A 137 -2.49 -2.37 -17.92
CA GLY A 137 -2.11 -1.04 -18.41
C GLY A 137 -2.39 -0.80 -19.90
N ASP A 138 -2.57 -1.87 -20.68
CA ASP A 138 -2.89 -1.80 -22.11
C ASP A 138 -4.40 -1.56 -22.37
N ASP A 139 -5.26 -1.71 -21.36
CA ASP A 139 -6.73 -1.56 -21.47
C ASP A 139 -7.17 -0.08 -21.52
N PHE A 140 -6.23 0.88 -21.42
CA PHE A 140 -6.50 2.33 -21.45
C PHE A 140 -6.37 2.98 -22.84
N ASN A 141 -6.06 2.20 -23.90
CA ASN A 141 -5.88 2.70 -25.27
C ASN A 141 -7.08 2.47 -26.21
N ASP A 142 -8.21 1.95 -25.72
CA ASP A 142 -9.46 1.93 -26.47
C ASP A 142 -10.33 3.12 -26.04
N HIS A 143 -10.01 4.34 -26.51
CA HIS A 143 -10.95 5.46 -26.77
C HIS A 143 -10.27 6.59 -27.55
#